data_AF-A0A401H0W3-F1
#
_entry.id   AF-A0A401H0W3-F1
#
_cell.length_a   1.000
_cell.length_b   1.000
_cell.length_c   1.000
_cell.angle_alpha   90.00
_cell.angle_beta   90.00
_cell.angle_gamma   90.00
#
_symmetry.space_group_name_H-M   'P 1'
#
loop_
_entity.id
_entity.type
_entity.pdbx_description
1 polymer ?
#
loop_
_entity_poly.entity_id
_entity_poly.type
_entity_poly.pdbx_seq_one_letter_code
_entity_poly.pdbx_strand_id
1 'polypeptide(L)'
;MSLALDGYSWYERDENGNLIPDGGSGYRLTPAALEAEREMWLKRAKERLPASTTELPDKYNPFLCRDIKPKPSLLQYGIAVKFDQLRSYANEKNLLEPAARKRGVSLSSLSVMPIVYEAIHGLEVACNARLHWAIPWIAGYNGMVVLYSNYSIFWEQLEEEHEQEVIKILQEELGVTEKPMWYWDVSNQ
;
A
#
# COMPACT_ATOMS: atom_id res chain seq x y z
N MET A 1 -11.09 -0.33 -31.86
CA MET A 1 -9.87 -0.17 -32.68
C MET A 1 -8.80 -1.04 -32.04
N SER A 2 -8.32 -2.05 -32.77
CA SER A 2 -7.44 -3.12 -32.27
C SER A 2 -6.06 -2.59 -31.89
N LEU A 3 -5.65 -2.76 -30.62
CA LEU A 3 -4.33 -2.37 -30.07
C LEU A 3 -3.26 -3.43 -30.38
N ALA A 4 -3.14 -3.82 -31.65
CA ALA A 4 -2.12 -4.75 -32.13
C ALA A 4 -1.15 -4.06 -33.10
N LEU A 5 -0.71 -2.85 -32.75
CA LEU A 5 0.36 -2.13 -33.46
C LEU A 5 1.33 -1.57 -32.43
N ASP A 6 2.28 -2.43 -32.07
CA ASP A 6 3.72 -2.18 -31.86
C ASP A 6 4.25 -3.34 -31.02
N GLY A 7 5.28 -4.02 -31.51
CA GLY A 7 5.71 -5.36 -31.07
C GLY A 7 6.32 -5.51 -29.67
N TYR A 8 5.78 -4.83 -28.67
CA TYR A 8 6.15 -4.99 -27.26
C TYR A 8 5.04 -5.74 -26.51
N SER A 9 5.31 -7.00 -26.19
CA SER A 9 4.54 -7.72 -25.17
C SER A 9 4.78 -7.04 -23.84
N TRP A 10 3.72 -6.58 -23.17
CA TRP A 10 3.81 -6.02 -21.82
C TRP A 10 4.32 -7.05 -20.80
N TYR A 11 4.15 -8.33 -21.10
CA TYR A 11 4.45 -9.44 -20.20
C TYR A 11 5.65 -10.26 -20.66
N GLU A 12 6.42 -10.77 -19.70
CA GLU A 12 7.47 -11.75 -19.91
C GLU A 12 6.91 -13.11 -20.34
N ARG A 13 7.71 -13.82 -21.13
CA ARG A 13 7.39 -15.15 -21.63
C ARG A 13 8.52 -16.13 -21.33
N ASP A 14 8.15 -17.39 -21.09
CA ASP A 14 9.10 -18.49 -20.96
C ASP A 14 9.72 -18.87 -22.32
N GLU A 15 10.63 -19.83 -22.31
CA GLU A 15 11.32 -20.34 -23.51
C GLU A 15 10.35 -20.95 -24.55
N ASN A 16 9.14 -21.33 -24.13
CA ASN A 16 8.10 -21.89 -24.99
C ASN A 16 7.11 -20.82 -25.49
N GLY A 17 7.31 -19.55 -25.11
CA GLY A 17 6.44 -18.43 -25.46
C GLY A 17 5.21 -18.28 -24.57
N ASN A 18 5.08 -19.02 -23.47
CA ASN A 18 3.97 -18.89 -22.52
C ASN A 18 4.21 -17.73 -21.55
N LEU A 19 3.13 -17.09 -21.08
CA LEU A 19 3.23 -16.03 -20.07
C LEU A 19 3.73 -16.59 -18.75
N ILE A 20 4.68 -15.90 -18.12
CA ILE A 20 5.19 -16.28 -16.79
C ILE A 20 4.22 -15.78 -15.73
N PRO A 21 3.62 -16.65 -14.89
CA PRO A 21 2.72 -16.22 -13.83
C PRO A 21 3.44 -15.37 -12.78
N ASP A 22 2.76 -14.36 -12.27
CA ASP A 22 3.18 -13.56 -11.12
C ASP A 22 2.04 -13.47 -10.09
N GLY A 23 2.35 -13.70 -8.82
CA GLY A 23 1.35 -13.77 -7.75
C GLY A 23 0.66 -12.43 -7.44
N GLY A 24 1.19 -11.30 -7.93
CA GLY A 24 0.64 -9.97 -7.71
C GLY A 24 -0.14 -9.40 -8.89
N SER A 25 0.40 -9.49 -10.11
CA SER A 25 -0.21 -8.91 -11.32
C SER A 25 -0.90 -9.93 -12.23
N GLY A 26 -0.89 -11.22 -11.86
CA GLY A 26 -1.35 -12.33 -12.69
C GLY A 26 -0.24 -12.87 -13.60
N TYR A 27 0.40 -11.99 -14.38
CA TYR A 27 1.57 -12.32 -15.20
C TYR A 27 2.70 -11.31 -14.99
N ARG A 28 3.94 -11.80 -15.08
CA ARG A 28 5.14 -10.99 -14.91
C ARG A 28 5.26 -9.97 -16.03
N LEU A 29 5.44 -8.70 -15.67
CA LEU A 29 5.66 -7.62 -16.63
C LEU A 29 7.12 -7.57 -17.09
N THR A 30 7.36 -7.15 -18.33
CA THR A 30 8.72 -6.88 -18.80
C THR A 30 9.31 -5.65 -18.08
N PRO A 31 10.64 -5.52 -17.99
CA PRO A 31 11.26 -4.32 -17.42
C PRO A 31 10.80 -3.01 -18.09
N ALA A 32 10.58 -3.03 -19.41
CA ALA A 32 10.08 -1.88 -20.16
C ALA A 32 8.62 -1.55 -19.80
N ALA A 33 7.77 -2.55 -19.60
CA ALA A 33 6.39 -2.35 -19.17
C ALA A 33 6.31 -1.83 -17.73
N LEU A 34 7.16 -2.33 -16.82
CA LEU A 34 7.27 -1.81 -15.45
C LEU A 34 7.67 -0.33 -15.43
N GLU A 35 8.64 0.07 -16.27
CA GLU A 35 9.03 1.48 -16.36
C GLU A 35 7.92 2.33 -16.98
N ALA A 36 7.23 1.83 -18.02
CA ALA A 36 6.09 2.53 -18.63
C ALA A 36 4.92 2.70 -17.64
N GLU A 37 4.60 1.69 -16.83
CA GLU A 37 3.62 1.82 -15.75
C GLU A 37 4.06 2.85 -14.72
N ARG A 38 5.33 2.82 -14.32
CA ARG A 38 5.91 3.77 -13.37
C ARG A 38 5.84 5.21 -13.89
N GLU A 39 6.18 5.45 -15.16
CA GLU A 39 6.08 6.76 -15.80
C GLU A 39 4.63 7.24 -15.89
N MET A 40 3.71 6.35 -16.29
CA MET A 40 2.28 6.66 -16.34
C MET A 40 1.75 7.01 -14.94
N TRP A 41 2.14 6.26 -13.91
CA TRP A 41 1.80 6.54 -12.52
C TRP A 41 2.37 7.86 -12.03
N LEU A 42 3.65 8.13 -12.27
CA LEU A 42 4.32 9.38 -11.94
C LEU A 42 3.64 10.59 -12.59
N LYS A 43 3.27 10.46 -13.87
CA LYS A 43 2.55 11.50 -14.60
C LYS A 43 1.18 11.76 -13.96
N ARG A 44 0.39 10.71 -13.69
CA ARG A 44 -0.92 10.86 -13.04
C ARG A 44 -0.81 11.44 -11.63
N ALA A 45 0.20 11.03 -10.86
CA ALA A 45 0.47 11.58 -9.53
C ALA A 45 0.77 13.08 -9.58
N LYS A 46 1.63 13.51 -10.52
CA LYS A 46 1.96 14.93 -10.72
C LYS A 46 0.76 15.77 -11.16
N GLU A 47 -0.11 15.21 -12.01
CA GLU A 47 -1.23 15.95 -12.59
C GLU A 47 -2.45 16.05 -11.66
N ARG A 48 -2.65 15.10 -10.73
CA ARG A 48 -3.95 14.95 -10.07
C ARG A 48 -3.99 15.29 -8.59
N LEU A 49 -2.86 15.35 -7.86
CA LEU A 49 -2.94 15.39 -6.39
C LEU A 49 -1.87 16.27 -5.74
N PRO A 50 -2.18 16.95 -4.63
CA PRO A 50 -1.19 17.67 -3.85
C PRO A 50 -0.19 16.68 -3.24
N ALA A 51 1.05 17.15 -3.05
CA ALA A 51 2.12 16.38 -2.43
C ALA A 51 1.70 15.83 -1.05
N SER A 52 2.29 14.71 -0.65
CA SER A 52 2.15 14.21 0.72
C SER A 52 2.62 15.27 1.71
N THR A 53 1.92 15.38 2.83
CA THR A 53 2.15 16.43 3.83
C THR A 53 2.34 15.81 5.20
N THR A 54 3.13 16.47 6.05
CA THR A 54 3.33 16.04 7.45
C THR A 54 2.12 16.38 8.32
N GLU A 55 1.41 17.47 7.99
CA GLU A 55 0.22 17.94 8.71
C GLU A 55 -1.03 17.78 7.84
N LEU A 56 -2.18 17.53 8.47
CA LEU A 56 -3.45 17.44 7.77
C LEU A 56 -3.86 18.84 7.27
N PRO A 57 -3.98 19.08 5.95
CA PRO A 57 -4.38 20.40 5.47
C PRO A 57 -5.83 20.73 5.88
N ASP A 58 -6.09 21.95 6.34
CA ASP A 58 -7.40 22.39 6.88
C ASP A 58 -8.59 22.07 5.97
N LYS A 59 -8.42 22.23 4.65
CA LYS A 59 -9.46 21.91 3.65
C LYS A 59 -9.87 20.44 3.61
N TYR A 60 -9.06 19.56 4.20
CA TYR A 60 -9.32 18.13 4.34
C TYR A 60 -9.72 17.74 5.76
N ASN A 61 -9.76 18.68 6.69
CA ASN A 61 -10.20 18.44 8.06
C ASN A 61 -11.75 18.43 8.12
N PRO A 62 -12.39 17.27 8.31
CA PRO A 62 -13.86 17.19 8.31
C PRO A 62 -14.48 17.95 9.49
N PHE A 63 -13.71 18.25 10.54
CA PHE A 63 -14.18 19.04 11.68
C PHE A 63 -14.26 20.54 11.37
N LEU A 64 -13.42 21.05 10.46
CA LEU A 64 -13.45 22.43 9.98
C LEU A 64 -14.41 22.61 8.79
N CYS A 65 -14.66 21.54 8.03
CA CYS A 65 -15.45 21.59 6.80
C CYS A 65 -16.83 20.92 6.92
N ARG A 66 -17.43 20.87 8.12
CA ARG A 66 -18.66 20.10 8.39
C ARG A 66 -19.84 20.43 7.45
N ASP A 67 -19.98 21.70 7.08
CA ASP A 67 -21.09 22.19 6.25
C ASP A 67 -20.73 22.35 4.76
N ILE A 68 -19.48 22.04 4.39
CA ILE A 68 -19.00 22.19 3.01
C ILE A 68 -19.40 20.96 2.18
N LYS A 69 -20.02 21.21 1.02
CA LYS A 69 -20.33 20.19 0.00
C LYS A 69 -19.56 20.47 -1.29
N PRO A 70 -18.94 19.44 -1.92
CA PRO A 70 -18.84 18.06 -1.46
C PRO A 70 -17.98 17.93 -0.20
N LYS A 71 -18.16 16.82 0.54
CA LYS A 71 -17.29 16.54 1.69
C LYS A 71 -15.84 16.43 1.24
N PRO A 72 -14.86 16.77 2.10
CA PRO A 72 -13.46 16.63 1.74
C PRO A 72 -13.11 15.19 1.39
N SER A 73 -12.18 15.03 0.47
CA SER A 73 -11.68 13.70 0.09
C SER A 73 -11.03 12.97 1.26
N LEU A 74 -11.00 11.65 1.18
CA LEU A 74 -10.36 10.78 2.17
C LEU A 74 -8.84 10.90 2.05
N LEU A 75 -8.20 11.26 3.16
CA LEU A 75 -6.76 11.20 3.32
C LEU A 75 -6.44 10.20 4.43
N GLN A 76 -5.32 9.50 4.27
CA GLN A 76 -4.84 8.46 5.16
C GLN A 76 -3.48 8.87 5.71
N TYR A 77 -3.27 8.71 7.02
CA TYR A 77 -2.00 8.96 7.69
C TYR A 77 -1.31 7.64 7.99
N GLY A 78 -0.09 7.48 7.51
CA GLY A 78 0.59 6.19 7.59
C GLY A 78 1.99 6.19 7.00
N ILE A 79 2.65 5.03 7.09
CA ILE A 79 3.98 4.79 6.53
C ILE A 79 3.83 4.09 5.19
N ALA A 80 4.26 4.74 4.11
CA ALA A 80 4.26 4.14 2.79
C ALA A 80 5.31 3.02 2.72
N VAL A 81 4.93 1.88 2.15
CA VAL A 81 5.75 0.67 2.12
C VAL A 81 5.71 0.00 0.75
N LYS A 82 6.75 -0.76 0.46
CA LYS A 82 6.77 -1.69 -0.66
C LYS A 82 6.20 -3.03 -0.20
N PHE A 83 5.49 -3.69 -1.10
CA PHE A 83 4.92 -5.01 -0.86
C PHE A 83 6.00 -6.04 -0.49
N ASP A 84 7.19 -5.93 -1.06
CA ASP A 84 8.32 -6.79 -0.71
C ASP A 84 8.75 -6.65 0.75
N GLN A 85 8.62 -5.46 1.35
CA GLN A 85 8.91 -5.24 2.77
C GLN A 85 7.88 -5.97 3.64
N LEU A 86 6.58 -5.83 3.33
CA LEU A 86 5.52 -6.58 4.03
C LEU A 86 5.67 -8.09 3.87
N ARG A 87 6.03 -8.55 2.66
CA ARG A 87 6.26 -9.96 2.39
C ARG A 87 7.47 -10.50 3.16
N SER A 88 8.55 -9.72 3.24
CA SER A 88 9.75 -10.08 3.99
C SER A 88 9.43 -10.20 5.48
N TYR A 89 8.77 -9.19 6.05
CA TYR A 89 8.26 -9.24 7.43
C TYR A 89 7.39 -10.48 7.67
N ALA A 90 6.40 -10.74 6.81
CA ALA A 90 5.50 -11.87 6.98
C ALA A 90 6.22 -13.24 6.87
N ASN A 91 7.26 -13.33 6.05
CA ASN A 91 8.12 -14.52 5.98
C ASN A 91 8.95 -14.68 7.27
N GLU A 92 9.61 -13.62 7.74
CA GLU A 92 10.44 -13.63 8.95
C GLU A 92 9.65 -14.03 10.20
N LYS A 93 8.39 -13.59 10.27
CA LYS A 93 7.45 -13.94 11.36
C LYS A 93 6.71 -15.27 11.12
N ASN A 94 7.04 -16.02 10.06
CA ASN A 94 6.41 -17.30 9.69
C ASN A 94 4.88 -17.24 9.55
N LEU A 95 4.34 -16.11 9.08
CA LEU A 95 2.89 -15.88 8.97
C LEU A 95 2.28 -16.52 7.72
N LEU A 96 3.08 -16.77 6.69
CA LEU A 96 2.57 -17.18 5.38
C LEU A 96 2.25 -18.68 5.26
N GLU A 97 2.97 -19.56 5.97
CA GLU A 97 2.66 -21.00 5.94
C GLU A 97 1.28 -21.32 6.54
N PRO A 98 0.93 -20.80 7.75
CA PRO A 98 -0.42 -20.97 8.28
C PRO A 98 -1.48 -20.39 7.35
N ALA A 99 -1.21 -19.23 6.76
CA ALA A 99 -2.12 -18.54 5.84
C ALA A 99 -2.40 -19.34 4.56
N ALA A 100 -1.37 -19.97 3.99
CA ALA A 100 -1.48 -20.85 2.83
C ALA A 100 -2.24 -22.13 3.16
N ARG A 101 -1.93 -22.77 4.30
CA ARG A 101 -2.64 -23.97 4.78
C ARG A 101 -4.13 -23.71 4.98
N LYS A 102 -4.49 -22.60 5.63
CA LYS A 102 -5.88 -22.18 5.85
C LYS A 102 -6.68 -22.05 4.55
N ARG A 103 -5.99 -21.68 3.46
CA ARG A 103 -6.59 -21.46 2.13
C ARG A 103 -6.50 -22.68 1.21
N GLY A 104 -5.84 -23.76 1.64
CA GLY A 104 -5.67 -24.97 0.85
C GLY A 104 -4.79 -24.76 -0.40
N VAL A 105 -3.88 -23.79 -0.36
CA VAL A 105 -2.98 -23.46 -1.47
C VAL A 105 -1.52 -23.66 -1.08
N SER A 106 -0.65 -23.82 -2.07
CA SER A 106 0.80 -23.77 -1.83
C SER A 106 1.23 -22.35 -1.44
N LEU A 107 2.34 -22.23 -0.70
CA LEU A 107 2.92 -20.93 -0.34
C LEU A 107 3.22 -20.07 -1.57
N SER A 108 3.73 -20.69 -2.64
CA SER A 108 3.99 -20.03 -3.93
C SER A 108 2.74 -19.56 -4.67
N SER A 109 1.57 -20.10 -4.33
CA SER A 109 0.28 -19.72 -4.93
C SER A 109 -0.51 -18.74 -4.06
N LEU A 110 0.06 -18.26 -2.95
CA LEU A 110 -0.60 -17.31 -2.08
C LEU A 110 -0.67 -15.94 -2.76
N SER A 111 -1.87 -15.40 -2.93
CA SER A 111 -2.06 -14.09 -3.54
C SER A 111 -1.63 -12.95 -2.61
N VAL A 112 -1.49 -11.75 -3.18
CA VAL A 112 -1.06 -10.53 -2.47
C VAL A 112 -1.93 -10.18 -1.26
N MET A 113 -3.26 -10.21 -1.40
CA MET A 113 -4.16 -9.76 -0.33
C MET A 113 -4.07 -10.61 0.95
N PRO A 114 -4.01 -11.95 0.89
CA PRO A 114 -3.63 -12.77 2.04
C PRO A 114 -2.31 -12.36 2.70
N ILE A 115 -1.26 -12.10 1.93
CA ILE A 115 0.04 -11.68 2.48
C ILE A 115 -0.09 -10.35 3.22
N VAL A 116 -0.75 -9.36 2.61
CA VAL A 116 -1.04 -8.06 3.25
C VAL A 116 -1.83 -8.25 4.53
N TYR A 117 -2.91 -9.04 4.51
CA TYR A 117 -3.77 -9.23 5.67
C TYR A 117 -3.01 -9.81 6.87
N GLU A 118 -2.23 -10.86 6.65
CA GLU A 118 -1.48 -11.51 7.73
C GLU A 118 -0.33 -10.61 8.22
N ALA A 119 0.32 -9.87 7.32
CA ALA A 119 1.34 -8.89 7.70
C ALA A 119 0.76 -7.78 8.58
N ILE A 120 -0.34 -7.13 8.16
CA ILE A 120 -1.00 -6.09 8.95
C ILE A 120 -1.45 -6.64 10.29
N HIS A 121 -2.09 -7.81 10.32
CA HIS A 121 -2.53 -8.42 11.58
C HIS A 121 -1.35 -8.72 12.52
N GLY A 122 -0.23 -9.22 11.99
CA GLY A 122 0.99 -9.42 12.78
C GLY A 122 1.52 -8.11 13.37
N LEU A 123 1.51 -7.03 12.58
CA LEU A 123 1.94 -5.71 13.04
C LEU A 123 0.98 -5.14 14.10
N GLU A 124 -0.33 -5.33 13.96
CA GLU A 124 -1.31 -4.92 14.97
C GLU A 124 -1.02 -5.59 16.33
N VAL A 125 -0.69 -6.87 16.30
CA VAL A 125 -0.29 -7.63 17.50
C VAL A 125 1.03 -7.10 18.06
N ALA A 126 2.03 -6.85 17.21
CA ALA A 126 3.33 -6.34 17.65
C ALA A 126 3.25 -4.93 18.26
N CYS A 127 2.43 -4.06 17.67
CA CYS A 127 2.24 -2.69 18.11
C CYS A 127 1.21 -2.54 19.25
N ASN A 128 0.41 -3.59 19.50
CA ASN A 128 -0.81 -3.50 20.31
C ASN A 128 -1.70 -2.31 19.91
N ALA A 129 -1.80 -2.07 18.60
CA ALA A 129 -2.50 -0.94 18.02
C ALA A 129 -3.28 -1.38 16.79
N ARG A 130 -4.39 -0.71 16.51
CA ARG A 130 -5.18 -0.97 15.31
C ARG A 130 -4.49 -0.33 14.11
N LEU A 131 -4.35 -1.09 13.03
CA LEU A 131 -3.68 -0.66 11.81
C LEU A 131 -4.54 -1.01 10.60
N HIS A 132 -4.40 -0.25 9.53
CA HIS A 132 -5.13 -0.53 8.29
C HIS A 132 -4.18 -0.59 7.10
N TRP A 133 -4.69 -1.13 6.00
CA TRP A 133 -4.01 -1.13 4.71
C TRP A 133 -4.66 -0.13 3.78
N ALA A 134 -3.84 0.67 3.10
CA ALA A 134 -4.27 1.49 1.97
C ALA A 134 -3.22 1.46 0.87
N ILE A 135 -3.62 1.93 -0.31
CA ILE A 135 -2.70 2.12 -1.44
C ILE A 135 -2.50 3.63 -1.58
N PRO A 136 -1.36 4.17 -1.13
CA PRO A 136 -1.12 5.61 -1.20
C PRO A 136 -0.82 6.00 -2.64
N TRP A 137 -1.29 7.17 -3.05
CA TRP A 137 -0.96 7.73 -4.37
C TRP A 137 0.44 8.35 -4.37
N ILE A 138 1.49 7.55 -4.17
CA ILE A 138 2.91 7.96 -4.24
C ILE A 138 3.73 6.98 -5.08
N ALA A 139 4.61 7.52 -5.91
CA ALA A 139 5.46 6.70 -6.76
C ALA A 139 6.51 5.93 -5.95
N GLY A 140 6.78 4.69 -6.36
CA GLY A 140 7.79 3.81 -5.75
C GLY A 140 7.31 3.04 -4.53
N TYR A 141 6.07 3.27 -4.09
CA TYR A 141 5.37 2.51 -3.07
C TYR A 141 4.10 1.93 -3.66
N ASN A 142 3.73 0.74 -3.23
CA ASN A 142 2.51 0.04 -3.69
C ASN A 142 1.58 -0.29 -2.52
N GLY A 143 1.81 0.35 -1.37
CA GLY A 143 1.20 0.06 -0.10
C GLY A 143 1.44 1.09 0.98
N MET A 144 0.62 1.06 2.01
CA MET A 144 0.79 1.84 3.23
C MET A 144 0.21 1.11 4.43
N VAL A 145 0.95 1.12 5.52
CA VAL A 145 0.42 0.81 6.86
C VAL A 145 -0.15 2.10 7.43
N VAL A 146 -1.46 2.10 7.65
CA VAL A 146 -2.25 3.27 8.04
C VAL A 146 -2.52 3.24 9.54
N LEU A 147 -2.27 4.37 10.20
CA LEU A 147 -2.65 4.57 11.60
C LEU A 147 -4.11 5.01 11.69
N TYR A 148 -4.49 6.01 10.89
CA TYR A 148 -5.85 6.55 10.82
C TYR A 148 -6.07 7.39 9.56
N SER A 149 -7.32 7.82 9.36
CA SER A 149 -7.73 8.73 8.29
C SER A 149 -8.13 10.10 8.83
N ASN A 150 -8.33 11.08 7.94
CA ASN A 150 -8.88 12.38 8.32
C ASN A 150 -10.29 12.27 8.97
N TYR A 151 -11.01 11.18 8.71
CA TYR A 151 -12.32 10.90 9.30
C TYR A 151 -12.26 10.07 10.59
N SER A 152 -11.18 9.30 10.81
CA SER A 152 -11.02 8.47 12.01
C SER A 152 -10.04 9.03 13.03
N ILE A 153 -9.27 10.07 12.69
CA ILE A 153 -8.26 10.69 13.56
C ILE A 153 -8.77 10.98 14.98
N PHE A 154 -10.00 11.47 15.12
CA PHE A 154 -10.57 11.77 16.44
C PHE A 154 -10.75 10.54 17.34
N TRP A 155 -10.93 9.35 16.76
CA TRP A 155 -11.19 8.11 17.49
C TRP A 155 -9.97 7.19 17.56
N GLU A 156 -9.08 7.30 16.58
CA GLU A 156 -7.98 6.33 16.36
C GLU A 156 -6.60 6.94 16.62
N GLN A 157 -6.46 8.27 16.67
CA GLN A 157 -5.18 8.88 17.01
C GLN A 157 -4.80 8.53 18.45
N LEU A 158 -3.60 7.98 18.60
CA LEU A 158 -3.05 7.62 19.90
C LEU A 158 -2.46 8.87 20.58
N GLU A 159 -2.22 8.76 21.88
CA GLU A 159 -1.40 9.76 22.57
C GLU A 159 0.01 9.80 21.95
N GLU A 160 0.63 10.98 21.92
CA GLU A 160 1.88 11.22 21.17
C GLU A 160 2.97 10.18 21.50
N GLU A 161 3.17 9.87 22.78
CA GLU A 161 4.16 8.89 23.22
C GLU A 161 3.89 7.48 22.67
N HIS A 162 2.63 7.03 22.75
CA HIS A 162 2.20 5.74 22.21
C HIS A 162 2.27 5.70 20.68
N GLU A 163 1.90 6.79 20.00
CA GLU A 163 2.01 6.87 18.54
C GLU A 163 3.47 6.78 18.08
N GLN A 164 4.39 7.46 18.75
CA GLN A 164 5.82 7.37 18.46
C GLN A 164 6.37 5.96 18.70
N GLU A 165 5.91 5.27 19.73
CA GLU A 165 6.26 3.87 19.98
C GLU A 165 5.78 2.96 18.84
N VAL A 166 4.51 3.10 18.42
CA VAL A 166 3.96 2.35 17.28
C VAL A 166 4.75 2.63 16.01
N ILE A 167 5.03 3.89 15.69
CA ILE A 167 5.82 4.27 14.50
C ILE A 167 7.20 3.62 14.54
N LYS A 168 7.86 3.63 15.70
CA LYS A 168 9.18 3.01 15.87
C LYS A 168 9.12 1.51 15.63
N ILE A 169 8.14 0.81 16.22
CA ILE A 169 7.95 -0.63 16.00
C ILE A 169 7.72 -0.92 14.52
N LEU A 170 6.85 -0.15 13.85
CA LEU A 170 6.59 -0.30 12.41
C LEU A 170 7.87 -0.10 11.58
N GLN A 171 8.69 0.91 11.91
CA GLN A 171 9.95 1.18 11.23
C GLN A 171 10.95 0.02 11.40
N GLU A 172 11.08 -0.51 12.61
CA GLU A 172 11.96 -1.63 12.94
C GLU A 172 11.51 -2.92 12.25
N GLU A 173 10.22 -3.28 12.37
CA GLU A 173 9.65 -4.52 11.83
C GLU A 173 9.60 -4.54 10.30
N LEU A 174 9.45 -3.38 9.66
CA LEU A 174 9.37 -3.27 8.20
C LEU A 174 10.70 -2.87 7.54
N GLY A 175 11.72 -2.57 8.33
CA GLY A 175 13.02 -2.11 7.84
C GLY A 175 12.90 -0.80 7.03
N VAL A 176 12.05 0.12 7.49
CA VAL A 176 11.77 1.41 6.84
C VAL A 176 12.29 2.57 7.69
N THR A 177 12.65 3.68 7.03
CA THR A 177 13.08 4.92 7.70
C THR A 177 12.10 6.07 7.45
N GLU A 178 11.10 5.80 6.62
CA GLU A 178 10.04 6.70 6.22
C GLU A 178 9.21 7.11 7.45
N LYS A 179 8.97 8.42 7.56
CA LYS A 179 8.06 8.97 8.56
C LYS A 179 6.62 8.85 8.06
N PRO A 180 5.64 8.75 8.97
CA PRO A 180 4.25 8.81 8.56
C PRO A 180 3.94 10.18 7.93
N MET A 181 3.15 10.14 6.86
CA MET A 181 2.66 11.33 6.16
C MET A 181 1.19 11.14 5.78
N TRP A 182 0.53 12.23 5.42
CA TRP A 182 -0.80 12.23 4.83
C TRP A 182 -0.74 11.94 3.34
N TYR A 183 -1.44 10.89 2.92
CA TYR A 183 -1.55 10.45 1.53
C TYR A 183 -3.00 10.38 1.08
N TRP A 184 -3.16 10.51 -0.23
CA TRP A 184 -4.41 10.21 -0.91
C TRP A 184 -4.56 8.72 -1.11
N ASP A 185 -5.73 8.21 -0.79
CA ASP A 185 -6.07 6.81 -1.04
C ASP A 185 -6.57 6.63 -2.48
N VAL A 186 -5.86 5.80 -3.24
CA VAL A 186 -6.17 5.45 -4.65
C VAL A 186 -7.53 4.75 -4.76
N SER A 187 -7.96 4.03 -3.72
CA SER A 187 -9.13 3.16 -3.75
C SER A 187 -10.47 3.88 -3.55
N ASN A 188 -10.45 5.18 -3.21
CA ASN A 188 -11.64 5.95 -2.80
C ASN A 188 -11.93 7.17 -3.71
N GLN A 189 -11.67 7.05 -5.02
CA GLN A 189 -12.14 8.02 -6.04
C GLN A 189 -13.52 7.67 -6.60
#